data_AF-A0A1R1EN54-F1
#
_entry.id   AF-A0A1R1EN54-F1
#
_cell.length_a   1.000
_cell.length_b   1.000
_cell.length_c   1.000
_cell.angle_alpha   90.00
_cell.angle_beta   90.00
_cell.angle_gamma   90.00
#
_symmetry.space_group_name_H-M   'P 1'
#
loop_
_entity.id
_entity.type
_entity.pdbx_description
1 polymer ?
#
loop_
_entity_poly.entity_id
_entity_poly.type
_entity_poly.pdbx_seq_one_letter_code
_entity_poly.pdbx_strand_id
1 'polypeptide(L)' 'MEEGYKILNRLSDHAFAVQVMTAAQAGNKQEVDRLMKSISSRSKISSEFSPSGIGITVDPLVETDPCCKLAMFLKWGK' A
#
# COMPACT_ATOMS: atom_id res chain seq x y z
N MET A 1 10.23 -1.25 9.76
CA MET A 1 9.35 -0.17 10.25
C MET A 1 9.38 1.08 9.35
N GLU A 2 10.55 1.54 8.88
CA GLU A 2 10.68 2.71 7.99
C GLU A 2 9.76 2.68 6.75
N GLU A 3 9.65 1.53 6.09
CA GLU A 3 8.78 1.35 4.91
C GLU A 3 7.29 1.59 5.23
N GLY A 4 6.84 1.21 6.43
CA GLY A 4 5.48 1.51 6.88
C GLY A 4 5.23 3.01 6.99
N TYR A 5 6.20 3.76 7.53
CA TYR A 5 6.10 5.22 7.62
C TYR A 5 6.08 5.87 6.23
N LYS A 6 6.88 5.40 5.27
CA LYS A 6 6.86 5.92 3.89
C LYS A 6 5.49 5.70 3.23
N ILE A 7 4.90 4.52 3.42
CA ILE A 7 3.57 4.19 2.90
C ILE A 7 2.51 5.09 3.52
N LEU A 8 2.49 5.20 4.85
CA LEU A 8 1.52 6.06 5.54
C LEU A 8 1.69 7.54 5.17
N ASN A 9 2.92 8.02 5.04
CA ASN A 9 3.22 9.39 4.63
C ASN A 9 2.86 9.67 3.16
N ARG A 10 2.92 8.65 2.28
CA ARG A 10 2.47 8.82 0.90
C ARG A 10 0.96 8.75 0.78
N LEU A 11 0.29 7.93 1.60
CA LEU A 11 -1.16 7.85 1.69
C LEU A 11 -1.80 9.00 2.48
N SER A 12 -1.03 9.80 3.22
CA SER A 12 -1.51 11.05 3.83
C SER A 12 -1.57 12.21 2.82
N ASP A 13 -0.92 12.09 1.66
CA ASP A 13 -1.12 13.01 0.54
C ASP A 13 -2.52 12.79 -0.05
N HIS A 14 -3.39 13.80 0.08
CA HIS A 14 -4.79 13.71 -0.31
C HIS A 14 -4.97 13.32 -1.79
N ALA A 15 -4.17 13.90 -2.70
CA ALA A 15 -4.29 13.61 -4.12
C ALA A 15 -3.94 12.15 -4.43
N PHE A 16 -2.85 11.65 -3.85
CA PHE A 16 -2.46 10.24 -3.99
C PHE A 16 -3.48 9.29 -3.35
N ALA A 17 -3.98 9.61 -2.15
CA ALA A 17 -4.99 8.82 -1.46
C ALA A 17 -6.28 8.68 -2.28
N VAL A 18 -6.74 9.78 -2.87
CA VAL A 18 -7.92 9.78 -3.76
C VAL A 18 -7.66 8.92 -5.00
N GLN A 19 -6.49 9.02 -5.64
CA GLN A 19 -6.15 8.19 -6.80
C GLN A 19 -6.19 6.69 -6.47
N VAL A 20 -5.57 6.29 -5.35
CA VAL A 20 -5.58 4.89 -4.90
C VAL A 20 -6.99 4.42 -4.59
N MET A 21 -7.77 5.23 -3.86
CA MET A 21 -9.15 4.92 -3.52
C MET A 21 -10.04 4.79 -4.77
N THR A 22 -9.94 5.71 -5.73
CA THR A 22 -10.71 5.67 -6.98
C THR A 22 -10.36 4.42 -7.79
N ALA A 23 -9.07 4.09 -7.94
CA ALA A 23 -8.65 2.87 -8.63
C ALA A 23 -9.17 1.60 -7.93
N ALA A 24 -9.10 1.56 -6.59
CA ALA A 24 -9.60 0.45 -5.79
C ALA A 24 -11.12 0.27 -5.91
N GLN A 25 -11.89 1.37 -5.81
CA GLN A 25 -13.35 1.34 -5.94
C GLN A 25 -13.81 0.96 -7.36
N ALA A 26 -13.01 1.27 -8.38
CA ALA A 26 -13.24 0.82 -9.76
C ALA A 26 -12.84 -0.65 -10.01
N GLY A 27 -12.31 -1.35 -9.00
CA GLY A 27 -11.80 -2.72 -9.16
C GLY A 27 -10.49 -2.82 -9.95
N ASN A 28 -9.81 -1.70 -10.21
CA ASN A 28 -8.63 -1.65 -11.05
C ASN A 28 -7.36 -2.05 -10.28
N LYS A 29 -7.20 -3.36 -10.07
CA LYS A 29 -6.07 -3.93 -9.32
C LYS A 29 -4.71 -3.55 -9.90
N GLN A 30 -4.60 -3.52 -11.23
CA GLN A 30 -3.34 -3.18 -11.89
C GLN A 30 -2.89 -1.76 -11.54
N GLU A 31 -3.82 -0.80 -11.53
CA GLU A 31 -3.49 0.59 -11.19
C GLU A 31 -3.20 0.76 -9.69
N VAL A 32 -3.94 0.08 -8.81
CA VAL A 32 -3.64 0.08 -7.37
C VAL A 32 -2.23 -0.46 -7.13
N ASP A 33 -1.90 -1.61 -7.70
CA ASP A 33 -0.58 -2.23 -7.54
C ASP A 33 0.53 -1.34 -8.14
N ARG A 34 0.27 -0.64 -9.26
CA ARG A 34 1.20 0.34 -9.85
C ARG A 34 1.44 1.53 -8.92
N LEU A 35 0.39 2.10 -8.34
CA LEU A 35 0.46 3.22 -7.40
C LEU A 35 1.21 2.81 -6.12
N MET A 36 0.88 1.65 -5.54
CA MET A 36 1.55 1.15 -4.33
C MET A 36 3.04 0.87 -4.58
N LYS A 37 3.40 0.31 -5.74
CA LYS A 37 4.80 0.10 -6.13
C LYS A 37 5.57 1.42 -6.32
N SER A 38 4.90 2.52 -6.63
CA SER A 38 5.55 3.83 -6.76
C SER A 38 6.06 4.40 -5.43
N ILE A 39 5.59 3.87 -4.29
CA ILE A 39 5.99 4.33 -2.95
C ILE A 39 7.40 3.86 -2.59
N SER A 40 7.76 2.62 -2.95
CA SER A 40 9.07 2.05 -2.64
C SER A 40 9.45 0.95 -3.62
N SER A 41 10.70 1.00 -4.08
CA SER A 41 11.33 -0.04 -4.91
C SER A 41 12.12 -1.07 -4.10
N ARG A 42 12.29 -0.86 -2.79
CA ARG A 42 13.15 -1.67 -1.91
C ARG A 42 12.40 -2.78 -1.18
N SER A 43 11.09 -2.89 -1.37
CA SER A 43 10.25 -3.90 -0.71
C SER A 43 9.16 -4.35 -1.66
N LYS A 44 8.73 -5.60 -1.53
CA LYS A 44 7.57 -6.12 -2.26
C LYS A 44 6.31 -5.68 -1.51
N ILE A 45 5.53 -4.80 -2.15
CA ILE A 45 4.26 -4.33 -1.61
C ILE A 45 3.13 -5.07 -2.33
N SER A 46 2.21 -5.67 -1.57
CA SER A 46 0.98 -6.26 -2.10
C SER A 46 -0.25 -5.61 -1.47
N SER A 47 -1.25 -5.33 -2.30
CA SER A 47 -2.50 -4.69 -1.91
C SER A 47 -3.72 -5.56 -2.19
N GLU A 48 -4.62 -5.59 -1.21
CA GLU A 48 -5.98 -6.10 -1.29
C GLU A 48 -6.94 -4.97 -0.92
N PHE A 49 -8.08 -4.86 -1.58
CA PHE A 49 -8.98 -3.73 -1.35
C PHE A 49 -10.43 -4.14 -1.48
N SER A 50 -11.28 -3.36 -0.82
CA SER A 50 -12.72 -3.45 -0.86
C SER A 50 -13.31 -2.05 -0.98
N PRO A 51 -14.63 -1.92 -1.16
CA PRO A 51 -15.30 -0.62 -1.07
C PRO A 51 -15.13 0.09 0.28
N SER A 52 -14.66 -0.60 1.34
CA SER A 52 -14.50 -0.04 2.69
C SER A 52 -13.05 0.22 3.12
N GLY A 53 -12.06 -0.36 2.46
CA GLY A 53 -10.65 -0.11 2.80
C GLY A 53 -9.63 -0.80 1.90
N ILE A 54 -8.38 -0.71 2.31
CA ILE A 54 -7.21 -1.36 1.69
C ILE A 54 -6.38 -2.07 2.75
N GLY A 55 -6.07 -3.33 2.49
CA GLY A 55 -5.03 -4.11 3.15
C GLY A 55 -3.72 -4.00 2.39
N ILE A 56 -2.63 -3.70 3.09
CA ILE A 56 -1.29 -3.55 2.52
C ILE A 56 -0.37 -4.48 3.29
N THR A 57 0.34 -5.34 2.56
CA THR A 57 1.42 -6.17 3.10
C THR A 57 2.74 -5.74 2.48
N VAL A 58 3.73 -5.50 3.33
CA VAL A 58 5.10 -5.13 2.94
C VAL A 58 6.02 -6.29 3.32
N ASP A 59 6.67 -6.85 2.30
CA ASP A 59 7.67 -7.89 2.42
C ASP A 59 9.06 -7.30 2.11
N PRO A 60 9.99 -7.25 3.08
CA PRO A 60 11.35 -6.77 2.85
C PRO A 60 12.07 -7.61 1.79
N LEU A 61 12.76 -6.97 0.84
CA LEU A 61 13.63 -7.66 -0.13
C LEU A 61 15.02 -7.93 0.50
N VAL A 62 15.08 -8.67 1.60
CA VAL A 62 16.35 -9.08 2.23
C VAL A 62 16.51 -10.58 2.07
N GLU A 63 17.58 -11.03 1.43
CA GLU A 63 17.86 -12.45 1.14
C GLU A 63 18.27 -13.24 2.39
N THR A 64 18.76 -12.55 3.42
CA THR A 64 19.23 -13.13 4.68
C THR A 64 18.45 -12.54 5.85
N ASP A 65 17.76 -13.43 6.57
CA ASP A 65 16.84 -13.11 7.67
C ASP A 65 15.63 -12.24 7.26
N PRO A 66 14.52 -12.85 6.78
CA PRO A 66 13.26 -12.15 6.55
C PRO A 66 12.65 -11.74 7.89
N CYS A 67 13.21 -10.69 8.46
CA CYS A 67 12.76 -10.05 9.68
C CYS A 67 11.48 -9.28 9.34
N CYS A 68 10.37 -10.01 9.50
CA CYS A 68 9.03 -9.49 9.73
C CYS A 68 8.33 -8.90 8.50
N LYS A 69 7.10 -9.37 8.28
CA LYS A 69 6.15 -8.75 7.35
C LYS A 69 5.35 -7.69 8.10
N LEU A 70 5.14 -6.54 7.46
CA LEU A 70 4.23 -5.52 7.97
C LEU A 70 2.89 -5.68 7.23
N ALA A 71 1.83 -6.00 7.97
CA ALA A 71 0.47 -5.98 7.46
C ALA A 71 -0.29 -4.82 8.11
N MET A 72 -0.96 -4.01 7.30
CA MET A 72 -1.79 -2.89 7.74
C MET A 72 -3.10 -2.87 6.98
N PHE A 73 -4.17 -2.48 7.67
CA PHE A 73 -5.48 -2.24 7.06
C PHE A 73 -5.90 -0.81 7.33
N LEU A 74 -6.21 -0.08 6.26
CA LEU A 74 -6.66 1.30 6.30
C LEU A 74 -8.09 1.35 5.77
N LYS A 75 -8.94 2.13 6.42
CA LYS A 75 -10.31 2.37 5.95
C LYS A 75 -10.33 3.59 5.04
N TRP A 76 -11.13 3.52 3.99
CA TRP A 76 -11.50 4.72 3.24
C TRP A 76 -12.42 5.55 4.12
N GLY A 77 -12.15 6.85 4.25
CA GLY A 77 -13.07 7.84 4.81
C GLY A 77 -13.89 7.40 6.03
N LYS A 78 -13.44 7.80 7.22
CA LYS A 78 -14.31 8.12 8.36
C LYS A 78 -13.63 9.16 9.22
#